data_AF-A0A5N9HUL7-F1
#
_entry.id   AF-A0A5N9HUL7-F1
#
_cell.length_a   1.000
_cell.length_b   1.000
_cell.length_c   1.000
_cell.angle_alpha   90.00
_cell.angle_beta   90.00
_cell.angle_gamma   90.00
#
_symmetry.space_group_name_H-M   'P 1'
#
loop_
_entity.id
_entity.type
_entity.pdbx_description
1 polymer ?
#
loop_
_entity_poly.entity_id
_entity_poly.type
_entity_poly.pdbx_seq_one_letter_code
_entity_poly.pdbx_strand_id
1 'polypeptide(L)' 'MLVAERKLRRPLERALPEMVNEVGLTGAAKKLGVSKATLSYWLLKLGIEIRRVALAPGEEIEIRRISG' A
#
# COMPACT_ATOMS: atom_id res chain seq x y z
N MET A 1 -12.35 6.74 1.94
CA MET A 1 -12.07 5.36 2.38
C MET A 1 -13.22 4.42 2.04
N LEU A 2 -14.45 4.58 2.55
CA LEU A 2 -15.60 3.69 2.25
C LEU A 2 -15.91 3.45 0.76
N VAL A 3 -15.81 4.48 -0.09
CA VAL A 3 -16.00 4.31 -1.55
C VAL A 3 -14.87 3.48 -2.17
N ALA A 4 -13.63 3.66 -1.72
CA ALA A 4 -12.48 2.90 -2.18
C ALA A 4 -12.59 1.42 -1.76
N GLU A 5 -13.01 1.15 -0.52
CA GLU A 5 -13.26 -0.21 -0.02
C GLU A 5 -14.32 -0.94 -0.83
N ARG A 6 -15.44 -0.27 -1.12
CA ARG A 6 -16.50 -0.84 -1.95
C ARG A 6 -16.02 -1.14 -3.37
N LYS A 7 -15.21 -0.27 -3.97
CA LYS A 7 -14.59 -0.49 -5.29
C LYS A 7 -13.61 -1.67 -5.27
N LEU A 8 -12.83 -1.80 -4.21
CA LEU A 8 -11.81 -2.86 -4.07
C LEU A 8 -12.37 -4.19 -3.56
N ARG A 9 -13.59 -4.19 -3.00
CA ARG A 9 -14.24 -5.33 -2.33
C ARG A 9 -13.38 -6.00 -1.26
N ARG A 10 -12.46 -5.23 -0.66
CA ARG A 10 -11.47 -5.67 0.32
C ARG A 10 -11.19 -4.56 1.33
N PRO A 11 -10.87 -4.87 2.59
CA PRO A 11 -10.42 -3.88 3.58
C PRO A 11 -9.15 -3.16 3.10
N LEU A 12 -9.05 -1.85 3.35
CA LEU A 12 -7.90 -1.06 2.90
C LEU A 12 -6.59 -1.49 3.57
N GLU A 13 -6.65 -1.99 4.80
CA GLU A 13 -5.51 -2.50 5.58
C GLU A 13 -4.81 -3.65 4.86
N ARG A 14 -5.53 -4.40 4.03
CA ARG A 14 -4.97 -5.48 3.21
C ARG A 14 -4.70 -5.03 1.78
N ALA A 15 -5.63 -4.30 1.17
CA ALA A 15 -5.53 -3.94 -0.24
C ALA A 15 -4.46 -2.88 -0.52
N LEU A 16 -4.32 -1.86 0.34
CA LEU A 16 -3.39 -0.76 0.09
C LEU A 16 -1.91 -1.18 0.14
N PRO A 17 -1.42 -2.00 1.10
CA PRO A 17 -0.04 -2.47 1.07
C PRO A 17 0.29 -3.22 -0.23
N GLU A 18 -0.60 -4.11 -0.68
CA GLU A 18 -0.43 -4.87 -1.92
C GLU A 18 -0.37 -3.93 -3.14
N MET A 19 -1.31 -2.99 -3.25
CA MET A 19 -1.33 -2.03 -4.35
C MET A 19 -0.08 -1.13 -4.37
N VAL A 20 0.36 -0.65 -3.20
CA VAL A 20 1.56 0.19 -3.09
C VAL A 20 2.82 -0.61 -3.43
N ASN A 21 2.90 -1.89 -3.08
CA ASN A 21 4.01 -2.76 -3.47
C ASN A 21 4.03 -3.02 -4.98
N GLU A 22 2.85 -3.17 -5.61
CA GLU A 22 2.74 -3.44 -7.05
C GLU A 22 3.07 -2.22 -7.91
N VAL A 23 2.55 -1.03 -7.57
CA VAL A 23 2.61 0.15 -8.46
C VAL A 23 3.15 1.42 -7.80
N GLY A 24 3.67 1.32 -6.57
CA GLY A 24 4.14 2.45 -5.79
C GLY A 24 3.01 3.37 -5.32
N LEU A 25 3.36 4.29 -4.41
CA LEU A 25 2.41 5.22 -3.80
C LEU A 25 1.68 6.11 -4.83
N THR A 26 2.42 6.67 -5.78
CA THR A 26 1.83 7.54 -6.81
C THR A 26 0.92 6.76 -7.77
N GLY A 27 1.33 5.56 -8.19
CA GLY A 27 0.53 4.70 -9.06
C GLY A 27 -0.75 4.23 -8.39
N ALA A 28 -0.67 3.85 -7.11
CA ALA A 28 -1.83 3.46 -6.32
C ALA A 28 -2.81 4.63 -6.15
N ALA A 29 -2.33 5.84 -5.87
CA ALA A 29 -3.17 7.04 -5.77
C ALA A 29 -3.91 7.32 -7.09
N LYS A 30 -3.21 7.20 -8.22
CA LYS A 30 -3.81 7.35 -9.56
C LYS A 30 -4.87 6.27 -9.83
N LYS A 31 -4.59 4.99 -9.55
CA LYS A 31 -5.56 3.88 -9.71
C LYS A 31 -6.82 4.11 -8.86
N LEU A 32 -6.67 4.69 -7.67
CA LEU A 32 -7.78 5.00 -6.75
C LEU A 32 -8.51 6.31 -7.08
N GLY A 33 -7.99 7.13 -7.99
CA GLY A 33 -8.55 8.45 -8.32
C GLY A 33 -8.47 9.45 -7.17
N VAL A 34 -7.42 9.37 -6.36
CA VAL A 34 -7.18 10.28 -5.23
C VAL A 34 -5.81 10.94 -5.33
N SER A 35 -5.62 12.04 -4.60
CA SER A 35 -4.30 12.66 -4.53
C SER A 35 -3.29 11.77 -3.78
N LYS A 36 -2.01 11.94 -4.08
CA LYS A 36 -0.93 11.26 -3.34
C LYS A 36 -0.99 11.57 -1.84
N ALA A 37 -1.27 12.82 -1.47
CA ALA A 37 -1.41 13.24 -0.08
C ALA A 37 -2.60 12.55 0.61
N THR A 38 -3.72 12.39 -0.09
CA THR A 38 -4.89 11.65 0.41
C THR A 38 -4.54 10.19 0.69
N LEU A 39 -3.84 9.52 -0.24
CA LEU A 39 -3.43 8.13 -0.01
C LEU A 39 -2.41 8.03 1.12
N SER A 40 -1.42 8.92 1.19
CA SER A 40 -0.48 9.00 2.32
C SER A 40 -1.18 9.14 3.67
N TYR A 41 -2.20 10.00 3.75
CA TYR A 41 -3.01 10.16 4.96
C TYR A 41 -3.76 8.87 5.34
N TRP A 42 -4.27 8.11 4.36
CA TRP A 42 -4.91 6.82 4.65
C TRP A 42 -3.93 5.79 5.19
N LEU A 43 -2.73 5.68 4.61
CA LEU A 43 -1.70 4.77 5.12
C LEU A 43 -1.34 5.10 6.57
N LEU A 44 -1.15 6.39 6.87
CA LEU A 44 -0.93 6.86 8.24
C LEU A 44 -2.07 6.45 9.18
N LYS A 45 -3.33 6.73 8.78
CA LYS A 45 -4.51 6.44 9.61
C LYS A 45 -4.71 4.95 9.86
N LEU A 46 -4.31 4.09 8.92
CA LEU A 46 -4.44 2.63 9.01
C LEU A 46 -3.22 1.97 9.64
N GLY A 47 -2.22 2.73 10.09
CA GLY A 47 -0.98 2.19 10.66
C GLY A 47 -0.14 1.40 9.64
N ILE A 48 -0.30 1.69 8.34
CA ILE A 48 0.48 1.05 7.28
C ILE A 48 1.80 1.79 7.12
N GLU A 49 2.89 1.09 7.39
CA GLU A 49 4.25 1.61 7.22
C GLU A 49 4.81 1.22 5.84
N ILE A 50 5.37 2.20 5.11
CA ILE A 50 6.14 1.92 3.89
C ILE A 50 7.62 1.88 4.27
N ARG A 51 8.26 0.73 4.08
CA ARG A 51 9.71 0.57 4.19
C ARG A 51 10.33 0.50 2.81
N ARG A 52 11.40 1.27 2.61
CA ARG A 52 12.20 1.22 1.38
C ARG A 52 13.51 0.53 1.69
N VAL A 53 13.87 -0.41 0.85
CA VAL A 53 15.10 -1.20 0.97
C VAL A 53 15.82 -1.10 -0.37
N ALA A 54 17.10 -0.74 -0.34
CA ALA A 54 17.96 -0.81 -1.51
C ALA A 54 18.64 -2.17 -1.51
N LEU A 55 18.70 -2.81 -2.68
CA LEU A 55 19.27 -4.15 -2.87
C LEU A 55 20.45 -4.06 -3.83
N ALA A 56 21.53 -4.78 -3.49
CA ALA A 56 22.64 -5.06 -4.40
C ALA A 56 22.22 -6.11 -5.45
N PRO A 57 22.98 -6.25 -6.56
CA PRO A 57 22.70 -7.28 -7.54
C PRO A 57 22.65 -8.69 -6.92
N GLY A 58 21.53 -9.38 -7.09
CA GLY A 58 21.29 -10.73 -6.55
C GLY A 58 20.65 -10.79 -5.17
N GLU A 59 20.38 -9.66 -4.51
CA GLU A 59 19.62 -9.64 -3.25
C GLU A 59 18.10 -9.64 -3.50
N GLU A 60 17.36 -10.29 -2.60
CA GLU A 60 15.89 -10.36 -2.63
C GLU A 60 15.28 -9.92 -1.29
N ILE A 61 14.02 -9.48 -1.31
CA ILE A 61 13.25 -9.15 -0.11
C ILE A 61 12.06 -10.10 -0.01
N GLU A 62 11.91 -10.73 1.14
CA GLU A 62 10.73 -11.53 1.48
C GLU A 62 9.88 -10.80 2.53
N ILE A 63 8.58 -10.63 2.27
CA ILE A 63 7.63 -10.06 3.22
C ILE A 63 6.87 -11.21 3.89
N ARG A 64 7.06 -11.38 5.20
CA ARG A 64 6.33 -12.38 6.01
C ARG A 64 5.31 -11.71 6.92
N ARG A 65 4.10 -12.26 6.98
CA ARG A 65 3.11 -11.88 7.99
C ARG A 65 3.29 -12.79 9.20
N ILE A 66 3.63 -12.22 10.34
CA ILE A 66 3.66 -12.94 11.61
C ILE A 66 2.19 -13.13 12.00
N SER A 67 1.68 -14.36 11.91
CA SER A 67 0.36 -14.70 12.42
C SER A 67 0.41 -14.58 13.94
N GLY A 68 -0.39 -13.68 14.51
CA GLY A 68 -0.81 -13.73 15.91
C GLY A 68 -2.11 -14.49 16.03
#